data_AF-A0A7C2TXE2-F1
#
_entry.id   AF-A0A7C2TXE2-F1
#
_cell.length_a   1.000
_cell.length_b   1.000
_cell.length_c   1.000
_cell.angle_alpha   90.00
_cell.angle_beta   90.00
_cell.angle_gamma   90.00
#
_symmetry.space_group_name_H-M   'P 1'
#
loop_
_entity.id
_entity.type
_entity.pdbx_description
1 polymer ?
#
loop_
_entity_poly.entity_id
_entity_poly.type
_entity_poly.pdbx_seq_one_letter_code
_entity_poly.pdbx_strand_id
1 'polypeptide(L)'
;FYHYGVELWLKGDPAGIPLPESGRHGRNSEWPHLYTLEVLSMPDKWEYPWFAAWDLAFHCIPLAIIDPEFAKRQLIILLREWYMHPNGQIPAYEWAFGDVNPPVHAWAAWRVYKIARHLTGELDTAFLEKVFHKLLLNFTWWVNRKDREGKNIFQGGFLGLDNIGVFDRSAPLPTGGHLEQADGTAWMGMYCLNMLAIALELARHDAAYEDVATKFFEHFIYIANAMTHIGGQAASLWDPDDDFFYDRLHTPDGHHIPLKIRSFVGLIPLFAVETLDADLLEKLPHFRRRMEWFIQYRPQLIKNIASLTRPGEGGRRLLAIVERRKFERVLPRMLDSSQFLSDYGLRTLSRQHAWEPYTFRVNDHAYTVRYEPAESSSGVFGGNSNWRGPIWFPLNYLMIEALQNYHHYYGDSIKIEMPRYSGNWVTLDKVAAELSRRLTSLFLRDAQNDGRRPVLGGNEYFQNDPYWRDCIPFYEYFHGDNGAGIGASHQTGWTALVAKLMQQAGGQG
;
A
#
# COMPACT_ATOMS: atom_id res chain seq x y z
N PHE A 1 16.49 7.86 19.10
CA PHE A 1 17.71 8.28 18.39
C PHE A 1 18.31 7.03 17.75
N TYR A 2 18.65 7.09 16.46
CA TYR A 2 19.15 5.94 15.71
C TYR A 2 20.46 6.33 15.03
N HIS A 3 21.54 5.62 15.38
CA HIS A 3 22.89 5.83 14.88
C HIS A 3 23.45 4.54 14.33
N TYR A 4 23.66 4.50 13.02
CA TYR A 4 24.16 3.34 12.32
C TYR A 4 24.94 3.78 11.07
N GLY A 5 26.24 3.53 11.06
CA GLY A 5 27.09 3.70 9.89
C GLY A 5 27.49 2.35 9.32
N VAL A 6 27.03 2.01 8.12
CA VAL A 6 27.29 0.69 7.52
C VAL A 6 28.78 0.46 7.31
N GLU A 7 29.50 1.44 6.75
CA GLU A 7 30.94 1.32 6.56
C GLU A 7 31.70 1.12 7.89
N LEU A 8 31.29 1.82 8.96
CA LEU A 8 31.88 1.66 10.29
C LEU A 8 31.61 0.26 10.83
N TRP A 9 30.38 -0.24 10.68
CA TRP A 9 30.00 -1.58 11.10
C TRP A 9 30.81 -2.67 10.39
N LEU A 10 30.98 -2.56 9.07
CA LEU A 10 31.72 -3.55 8.25
C LEU A 10 33.23 -3.53 8.53
N LYS A 11 33.79 -2.38 8.90
CA LYS A 11 35.22 -2.26 9.29
C LYS A 11 35.47 -2.76 10.71
N GLY A 12 34.47 -2.70 11.58
CA GLY A 12 34.59 -3.02 12.99
C GLY A 12 35.28 -1.91 13.78
N ASP A 13 35.38 -2.11 15.10
CA ASP A 13 36.08 -1.19 15.99
C ASP A 13 37.61 -1.26 15.73
N PRO A 14 38.27 -0.15 15.33
CA PRO A 14 39.72 -0.12 15.16
C PRO A 14 40.51 -0.46 16.43
N ALA A 15 39.93 -0.26 17.62
CA ALA A 15 40.54 -0.62 18.90
C ALA A 15 40.25 -2.08 19.31
N GLY A 16 39.36 -2.76 18.58
CA GLY A 16 38.93 -4.13 18.85
C GLY A 16 39.75 -5.20 18.11
N ILE A 17 39.29 -6.45 18.22
CA ILE A 17 39.82 -7.56 17.43
C ILE A 17 39.39 -7.35 15.97
N PRO A 18 40.31 -7.43 14.98
CA PRO A 18 39.95 -7.33 13.57
C PRO A 18 38.82 -8.29 13.20
N LEU A 19 37.79 -7.79 12.54
CA LEU A 19 36.69 -8.63 12.05
C LEU A 19 37.20 -9.63 10.99
N PRO A 20 36.66 -10.86 10.95
CA PRO A 20 36.91 -11.78 9.86
C PRO A 20 36.58 -11.16 8.50
N GLU A 21 37.29 -11.55 7.45
CA GLU A 21 37.06 -11.03 6.09
C GLU A 21 35.62 -11.25 5.61
N SER A 22 34.98 -12.36 6.04
CA SER A 22 33.57 -12.63 5.78
C SER A 22 32.62 -11.55 6.34
N GLY A 23 33.00 -10.84 7.40
CA GLY A 23 32.23 -9.74 7.96
C GLY A 23 32.08 -8.55 7.02
N ARG A 24 33.02 -8.37 6.08
CA ARG A 24 32.98 -7.29 5.07
C ARG A 24 31.90 -7.49 4.01
N HIS A 25 31.46 -8.73 3.83
CA HIS A 25 30.38 -9.13 2.92
C HIS A 25 29.10 -9.49 3.70
N GLY A 26 29.00 -9.03 4.94
CA GLY A 26 27.84 -9.26 5.79
C GLY A 26 26.63 -8.42 5.38
N ARG A 27 25.63 -8.39 6.27
CA ARG A 27 24.41 -7.61 6.13
C ARG A 27 24.68 -6.20 5.61
N ASN A 28 23.93 -5.81 4.58
CA ASN A 28 23.98 -4.48 3.97
C ASN A 28 25.34 -4.06 3.39
N SER A 29 26.24 -5.00 3.05
CA SER A 29 27.53 -4.68 2.42
C SER A 29 27.43 -3.82 1.15
N GLU A 30 26.30 -3.92 0.44
CA GLU A 30 26.00 -3.11 -0.76
C GLU A 30 25.62 -1.66 -0.44
N TRP A 31 25.51 -1.27 0.84
CA TRP A 31 25.08 0.05 1.29
C TRP A 31 26.16 0.78 2.11
N PRO A 32 27.45 0.80 1.70
CA PRO A 32 28.52 1.35 2.53
C PRO A 32 28.34 2.86 2.81
N HIS A 33 27.63 3.57 1.94
CA HIS A 33 27.34 5.00 2.04
C HIS A 33 26.26 5.32 3.09
N LEU A 34 25.49 4.34 3.55
CA LEU A 34 24.39 4.59 4.47
C LEU A 34 24.91 4.93 5.86
N TYR A 35 24.54 6.12 6.33
CA TYR A 35 24.93 6.64 7.64
C TYR A 35 23.76 7.36 8.30
N THR A 36 23.27 6.84 9.42
CA THR A 36 22.16 7.43 10.17
C THR A 36 22.66 8.11 11.43
N LEU A 37 22.11 9.28 11.76
CA LEU A 37 22.39 10.00 13.01
C LEU A 37 21.18 10.88 13.36
N GLU A 38 20.01 10.26 13.46
CA GLU A 38 18.74 10.98 13.41
C GLU A 38 17.75 10.52 14.49
N VAL A 39 16.73 11.36 14.74
CA VAL A 39 15.53 10.95 15.47
C VAL A 39 14.50 10.46 14.45
N LEU A 40 14.39 9.13 14.33
CA LEU A 40 13.45 8.45 13.45
C LEU A 40 12.25 7.91 14.23
N SER A 41 11.07 8.03 13.63
CA SER A 41 9.87 7.33 14.08
C SER A 41 9.97 5.85 13.74
N MET A 42 9.71 4.98 14.72
CA MET A 42 9.85 3.53 14.60
C MET A 42 8.49 2.84 14.70
N PRO A 43 8.31 1.65 14.11
CA PRO A 43 7.04 0.92 14.17
C PRO A 43 6.63 0.61 15.62
N ASP A 44 7.57 0.10 16.42
CA ASP A 44 7.38 -0.29 17.81
C ASP A 44 8.67 -0.02 18.61
N LYS A 45 8.57 0.49 19.84
CA LYS A 45 9.75 0.87 20.65
C LYS A 45 10.53 -0.32 21.24
N TRP A 46 9.91 -1.51 21.32
CA TRP A 46 10.45 -2.70 21.96
C TRP A 46 10.82 -3.77 20.94
N GLU A 47 9.88 -4.13 20.07
CA GLU A 47 10.03 -5.25 19.13
C GLU A 47 10.71 -4.80 17.83
N TYR A 48 10.44 -3.58 17.40
CA TYR A 48 10.95 -3.01 16.16
C TYR A 48 11.69 -1.68 16.38
N PRO A 49 12.77 -1.64 17.20
CA PRO A 49 13.51 -0.40 17.51
C PRO A 49 14.41 0.07 16.35
N TRP A 50 13.95 -0.13 15.11
CA TRP A 50 14.62 0.15 13.85
C TRP A 50 13.58 0.65 12.83
N PHE A 51 14.03 1.38 11.81
CA PHE A 51 13.10 1.97 10.84
C PHE A 51 12.75 0.97 9.74
N ALA A 52 11.49 0.96 9.33
CA ALA A 52 11.04 0.41 8.06
C ALA A 52 10.52 1.56 7.19
N ALA A 53 10.95 1.60 5.93
CA ALA A 53 10.64 2.72 5.05
C ALA A 53 9.15 2.85 4.78
N TRP A 54 8.47 1.75 4.45
CA TRP A 54 7.04 1.82 4.17
C TRP A 54 6.19 2.10 5.42
N ASP A 55 6.55 1.55 6.59
CA ASP A 55 5.96 1.91 7.88
C ASP A 55 6.05 3.43 8.15
N LEU A 56 7.23 4.02 7.95
CA LEU A 56 7.46 5.45 8.18
C LEU A 56 6.50 6.32 7.37
N ALA A 57 6.17 5.92 6.14
CA ALA A 57 5.21 6.62 5.31
C ALA A 57 3.81 6.69 5.98
N PHE A 58 3.36 5.59 6.59
CA PHE A 58 2.11 5.57 7.35
C PHE A 58 2.19 6.32 8.68
N HIS A 59 3.33 6.26 9.38
CA HIS A 59 3.55 7.00 10.64
C HIS A 59 3.39 8.50 10.45
N CYS A 60 3.82 9.02 9.30
CA CYS A 60 3.79 10.43 8.99
C CYS A 60 2.37 11.01 8.90
N ILE A 61 1.35 10.19 8.63
CA ILE A 61 -0.03 10.65 8.51
C ILE A 61 -0.59 11.14 9.86
N PRO A 62 -0.63 10.34 10.94
CA PRO A 62 -1.05 10.84 12.25
C PRO A 62 -0.09 11.88 12.82
N LEU A 63 1.23 11.74 12.59
CA LEU A 63 2.20 12.76 13.02
C LEU A 63 1.90 14.13 12.40
N ALA A 64 1.52 14.19 11.12
CA ALA A 64 1.20 15.44 10.46
C ALA A 64 -0.05 16.15 11.01
N ILE A 65 -0.90 15.46 11.77
CA ILE A 65 -2.03 16.11 12.47
C ILE A 65 -1.54 16.94 13.65
N ILE A 66 -0.38 16.59 14.22
CA ILE A 66 0.20 17.20 15.43
C ILE A 66 1.35 18.13 15.06
N ASP A 67 2.31 17.62 14.29
CA ASP A 67 3.51 18.33 13.84
C ASP A 67 3.80 17.98 12.35
N PRO A 68 3.23 18.77 11.41
CA PRO A 68 3.50 18.60 9.99
C PRO A 68 4.97 18.72 9.61
N GLU A 69 5.75 19.57 10.30
CA GLU A 69 7.15 19.78 9.98
C GLU A 69 8.00 18.56 10.36
N PHE A 70 7.71 17.94 11.51
CA PHE A 70 8.33 16.68 11.86
C PHE A 70 8.01 15.59 10.84
N ALA A 71 6.74 15.43 10.45
CA ALA A 71 6.33 14.45 9.44
C ALA A 71 7.03 14.67 8.08
N LYS A 72 7.12 15.92 7.60
CA LYS A 72 7.88 16.27 6.38
C LYS A 72 9.35 15.88 6.50
N ARG A 73 9.99 16.17 7.64
CA ARG A 73 11.39 15.80 7.89
C ARG A 73 11.60 14.29 7.86
N GLN A 74 10.72 13.51 8.50
CA GLN A 74 10.78 12.05 8.48
C GLN A 74 10.81 11.49 7.05
N LEU A 75 9.92 11.97 6.17
CA LEU A 75 9.88 11.55 4.77
C LEU A 75 11.13 11.97 3.98
N ILE A 76 11.70 13.14 4.27
CA ILE A 76 12.92 13.61 3.61
C ILE A 76 14.14 12.78 4.01
N ILE A 77 14.23 12.31 5.26
CA ILE A 77 15.44 11.63 5.77
C ILE A 77 15.82 10.43 4.90
N LEU A 78 14.86 9.55 4.57
CA LEU A 78 15.13 8.36 3.76
C LEU A 78 15.47 8.66 2.29
N LEU A 79 15.31 9.92 1.87
CA LEU A 79 15.60 10.39 0.51
C LEU A 79 16.94 11.14 0.42
N ARG A 80 17.63 11.32 1.54
CA ARG A 80 18.95 11.98 1.60
C ARG A 80 20.03 11.13 0.93
N GLU A 81 21.09 11.80 0.49
CA GLU A 81 22.23 11.24 -0.24
C GLU A 81 22.98 10.15 0.54
N TRP A 82 22.93 10.21 1.86
CA TRP A 82 23.53 9.23 2.78
C TRP A 82 22.52 8.20 3.33
N TYR A 83 21.30 8.14 2.77
CA TYR A 83 20.30 7.10 3.03
C TYR A 83 19.92 6.37 1.75
N MET A 84 19.51 7.10 0.72
CA MET A 84 19.11 6.55 -0.57
C MET A 84 20.33 6.01 -1.30
N HIS A 85 20.21 4.79 -1.84
CA HIS A 85 21.26 4.22 -2.67
C HIS A 85 21.51 5.10 -3.90
N PRO A 86 22.77 5.25 -4.36
CA PRO A 86 23.10 6.00 -5.59
C PRO A 86 22.35 5.56 -6.86
N ASN A 87 21.68 4.40 -6.84
CA ASN A 87 20.88 3.90 -7.96
C ASN A 87 19.40 4.33 -7.88
N GLY A 88 19.01 5.06 -6.83
CA GLY A 88 17.63 5.51 -6.56
C GLY A 88 16.85 4.65 -5.55
N GLN A 89 17.39 3.52 -5.08
CA GLN A 89 16.68 2.66 -4.12
C GLN A 89 16.57 3.33 -2.73
N ILE A 90 15.38 3.29 -2.16
CA ILE A 90 15.13 3.68 -0.76
C ILE A 90 15.45 2.45 0.11
N PRO A 91 16.22 2.60 1.21
CA PRO A 91 16.57 1.47 2.08
C PRO A 91 15.32 0.89 2.75
N ALA A 92 15.06 -0.41 2.62
CA ALA A 92 13.84 -1.03 3.14
C ALA A 92 13.77 -1.03 4.67
N TYR A 93 14.64 -1.81 5.34
CA TYR A 93 14.71 -1.94 6.79
C TYR A 93 16.09 -2.43 7.26
N GLU A 94 16.39 -2.26 8.55
CA GLU A 94 17.73 -2.41 9.13
C GLU A 94 18.47 -3.69 8.72
N TRP A 95 17.78 -4.84 8.63
CA TRP A 95 18.46 -6.10 8.30
C TRP A 95 18.62 -6.42 6.82
N ALA A 96 17.95 -5.69 5.92
CA ALA A 96 18.10 -5.86 4.48
C ALA A 96 17.67 -4.59 3.73
N PHE A 97 18.55 -3.58 3.66
CA PHE A 97 18.25 -2.34 2.95
C PHE A 97 17.96 -2.54 1.46
N GLY A 98 18.52 -3.59 0.87
CA GLY A 98 18.32 -3.98 -0.53
C GLY A 98 16.95 -4.60 -0.84
N ASP A 99 16.13 -4.91 0.17
CA ASP A 99 14.78 -5.42 -0.05
C ASP A 99 13.86 -4.35 -0.64
N VAL A 100 12.67 -4.79 -1.04
CA VAL A 100 11.69 -3.95 -1.72
C VAL A 100 10.44 -3.83 -0.87
N ASN A 101 10.05 -2.60 -0.56
CA ASN A 101 8.77 -2.31 0.09
C ASN A 101 7.80 -1.65 -0.89
N PRO A 102 6.50 -1.58 -0.57
CA PRO A 102 5.55 -0.79 -1.33
C PRO A 102 6.03 0.68 -1.46
N PRO A 103 6.02 1.27 -2.67
CA PRO A 103 6.47 2.64 -2.93
C PRO A 103 5.44 3.70 -2.50
N VAL A 104 5.00 3.64 -1.24
CA VAL A 104 3.97 4.54 -0.67
C VAL A 104 4.51 5.91 -0.23
N HIS A 105 5.81 6.19 -0.40
CA HIS A 105 6.43 7.46 -0.01
C HIS A 105 5.82 8.67 -0.72
N ALA A 106 5.52 8.56 -2.02
CA ALA A 106 4.87 9.64 -2.78
C ALA A 106 3.47 9.95 -2.25
N TRP A 107 2.71 8.91 -1.94
CA TRP A 107 1.39 9.04 -1.31
C TRP A 107 1.48 9.73 0.04
N ALA A 108 2.40 9.30 0.90
CA ALA A 108 2.56 9.91 2.22
C ALA A 108 2.98 11.38 2.12
N ALA A 109 3.94 11.72 1.26
CA ALA A 109 4.34 13.11 1.03
C ALA A 109 3.18 13.97 0.54
N TRP A 110 2.41 13.48 -0.43
CA TRP A 110 1.22 14.16 -0.92
C TRP A 110 0.18 14.36 0.18
N ARG A 111 -0.04 13.35 1.03
CA ARG A 111 -1.01 13.42 2.12
C ARG A 111 -0.57 14.36 3.24
N VAL A 112 0.70 14.31 3.65
CA VAL A 112 1.31 15.23 4.62
C VAL A 112 1.22 16.67 4.12
N TYR A 113 1.53 16.92 2.85
CA TYR A 113 1.36 18.25 2.24
C TYR A 113 -0.08 18.75 2.34
N LYS A 114 -1.08 17.92 1.98
CA LYS A 114 -2.50 18.29 2.08
C LYS A 114 -2.95 18.53 3.52
N ILE A 115 -2.49 17.73 4.47
CA ILE A 115 -2.80 17.91 5.90
C ILE A 115 -2.16 19.21 6.41
N ALA A 116 -0.89 19.45 6.12
CA ALA A 116 -0.17 20.67 6.50
C ALA A 116 -0.87 21.93 5.96
N ARG A 117 -1.23 21.91 4.67
CA ARG A 117 -1.99 22.99 4.03
C ARG A 117 -3.33 23.24 4.72
N HIS A 118 -4.05 22.19 5.10
CA HIS A 118 -5.33 22.35 5.80
C HIS A 118 -5.17 22.98 7.19
N LEU A 119 -4.10 22.62 7.92
CA LEU A 119 -3.84 23.12 9.27
C LEU A 119 -3.28 24.55 9.30
N THR A 120 -2.43 24.90 8.33
CA THR A 120 -1.67 26.16 8.33
C THR A 120 -2.20 27.18 7.32
N GLY A 121 -2.92 26.74 6.29
CA GLY A 121 -3.28 27.55 5.13
C GLY A 121 -2.15 27.74 4.11
N GLU A 122 -0.94 27.24 4.40
CA GLU A 122 0.26 27.48 3.58
C GLU A 122 0.51 26.36 2.56
N LEU A 123 1.03 26.75 1.40
CA LEU A 123 1.51 25.83 0.36
C LEU A 123 3.02 25.67 0.47
N ASP A 124 3.49 24.50 0.92
CA ASP A 124 4.92 24.19 0.99
C ASP A 124 5.38 23.46 -0.28
N THR A 125 5.54 24.21 -1.37
CA THR A 125 6.02 23.68 -2.66
C THR A 125 7.46 23.20 -2.56
N ALA A 126 8.30 23.85 -1.74
CA ALA A 126 9.70 23.47 -1.56
C ALA A 126 9.84 22.07 -0.94
N PHE A 127 8.96 21.67 -0.02
CA PHE A 127 8.87 20.28 0.46
C PHE A 127 8.55 19.31 -0.68
N LEU A 128 7.52 19.63 -1.48
CA LEU A 128 7.13 18.77 -2.61
C LEU A 128 8.25 18.63 -3.63
N GLU A 129 8.94 19.70 -4.02
CA GLU A 129 10.07 19.65 -4.96
C GLU A 129 11.22 18.76 -4.46
N LYS A 130 11.58 18.88 -3.18
CA LYS A 130 12.63 18.06 -2.55
C LYS A 130 12.30 16.57 -2.65
N VAL A 131 11.07 16.21 -2.29
CA VAL A 131 10.62 14.82 -2.33
C VAL A 131 10.47 14.35 -3.77
N PHE A 132 9.85 15.15 -4.63
CA PHE A 132 9.56 14.82 -6.03
C PHE A 132 10.83 14.44 -6.80
N HIS A 133 11.89 15.24 -6.73
CA HIS A 133 13.12 14.94 -7.46
C HIS A 133 13.79 13.64 -6.99
N LYS A 134 13.76 13.35 -5.69
CA LYS A 134 14.31 12.09 -5.14
C LYS A 134 13.46 10.89 -5.50
N LEU A 135 12.13 11.04 -5.44
CA LEU A 135 11.20 10.01 -5.85
C LEU A 135 11.22 9.78 -7.37
N LEU A 136 11.58 10.76 -8.19
CA LEU A 136 11.82 10.54 -9.63
C LEU A 136 13.00 9.57 -9.87
N LEU A 137 14.07 9.66 -9.08
CA LEU A 137 15.18 8.69 -9.12
C LEU A 137 14.72 7.30 -8.69
N ASN A 138 13.96 7.23 -7.61
CA ASN A 138 13.41 5.96 -7.12
C ASN A 138 12.42 5.33 -8.11
N PHE A 139 11.57 6.12 -8.73
CA PHE A 139 10.67 5.65 -9.78
C PHE A 139 11.45 5.05 -10.96
N THR A 140 12.51 5.73 -11.40
CA THR A 140 13.40 5.24 -12.47
C THR A 140 14.08 3.94 -12.07
N TRP A 141 14.49 3.78 -10.80
CA TRP A 141 15.00 2.52 -10.28
C TRP A 141 13.98 1.39 -10.39
N TRP A 142 12.72 1.63 -10.01
CA TRP A 142 11.65 0.65 -10.12
C TRP A 142 11.44 0.18 -11.56
N VAL A 143 11.30 1.12 -12.50
CA VAL A 143 11.14 0.81 -13.94
C VAL A 143 12.30 -0.04 -14.46
N ASN A 144 13.54 0.27 -14.08
CA ASN A 144 14.70 -0.43 -14.64
C ASN A 144 15.05 -1.74 -13.94
N ARG A 145 14.64 -1.93 -12.67
CA ARG A 145 15.07 -3.08 -11.85
C ARG A 145 13.96 -4.05 -11.52
N LYS A 146 12.69 -3.62 -11.60
CA LYS A 146 11.54 -4.40 -11.14
C LYS A 146 10.52 -4.68 -12.26
N ASP A 147 10.71 -4.16 -13.46
CA ASP A 147 10.02 -4.59 -14.69
C ASP A 147 10.97 -5.46 -15.54
N ARG A 148 11.00 -6.77 -15.23
CA ARG A 148 11.98 -7.71 -15.79
C ARG A 148 11.93 -7.80 -17.32
N GLU A 149 10.73 -7.69 -17.91
CA GLU A 149 10.52 -7.86 -19.34
C GLU A 149 10.29 -6.54 -20.10
N GLY A 150 10.32 -5.39 -19.39
CA GLY A 150 10.01 -4.09 -19.98
C GLY A 150 8.56 -3.97 -20.46
N LYS A 151 7.65 -4.71 -19.82
CA LYS A 151 6.23 -4.83 -20.21
C LYS A 151 5.29 -4.04 -19.30
N ASN A 152 5.82 -3.27 -18.36
CA ASN A 152 5.09 -2.55 -17.32
C ASN A 152 4.33 -3.51 -16.37
N ILE A 153 4.89 -4.70 -16.15
CA ILE A 153 4.47 -5.67 -15.13
C ILE A 153 5.60 -5.78 -14.12
N PHE A 154 5.32 -5.41 -12.89
CA PHE A 154 6.34 -5.24 -11.87
C PHE A 154 6.38 -6.41 -10.89
N GLN A 155 7.58 -6.78 -10.50
CA GLN A 155 7.87 -7.79 -9.49
C GLN A 155 8.85 -7.22 -8.46
N GLY A 156 8.45 -7.19 -7.20
CA GLY A 156 9.22 -6.68 -6.07
C GLY A 156 9.66 -7.74 -5.07
N GLY A 157 9.16 -8.96 -5.17
CA GLY A 157 9.40 -9.99 -4.15
C GLY A 157 8.53 -9.73 -2.92
N PHE A 158 9.16 -9.46 -1.77
CA PHE A 158 8.58 -9.23 -0.45
C PHE A 158 7.39 -8.26 -0.41
N LEU A 159 7.57 -7.03 -0.92
CA LEU A 159 6.53 -5.98 -0.98
C LEU A 159 5.74 -5.76 0.33
N GLY A 160 6.34 -6.04 1.50
CA GLY A 160 5.71 -5.82 2.81
C GLY A 160 4.59 -6.79 3.18
N LEU A 161 4.37 -7.86 2.38
CA LEU A 161 3.28 -8.82 2.54
C LEU A 161 3.82 -10.25 2.64
N ASP A 162 4.67 -10.47 3.64
CA ASP A 162 5.54 -11.62 3.92
C ASP A 162 5.00 -12.97 3.45
N ASN A 163 3.91 -13.44 4.06
CA ASN A 163 3.36 -14.77 3.85
C ASN A 163 2.05 -14.76 3.03
N ILE A 164 1.68 -13.65 2.38
CA ILE A 164 0.37 -13.52 1.70
C ILE A 164 0.21 -14.49 0.52
N GLY A 165 1.32 -14.84 -0.11
CA GLY A 165 1.38 -15.73 -1.27
C GLY A 165 1.60 -17.20 -0.90
N VAL A 166 1.56 -18.06 -1.92
CA VAL A 166 1.85 -19.50 -1.79
C VAL A 166 3.35 -19.81 -1.78
N PHE A 167 4.18 -18.93 -2.34
CA PHE A 167 5.63 -19.02 -2.36
C PHE A 167 6.25 -17.85 -1.59
N ASP A 168 7.46 -18.06 -1.06
CA ASP A 168 8.35 -16.96 -0.72
C ASP A 168 8.73 -16.23 -2.02
N ARG A 169 8.23 -15.00 -2.16
CA ARG A 169 8.41 -14.17 -3.35
C ARG A 169 9.83 -13.63 -3.50
N SER A 170 10.64 -13.71 -2.46
CA SER A 170 12.05 -13.29 -2.45
C SER A 170 13.03 -14.43 -2.73
N ALA A 171 12.56 -15.68 -2.74
CA ALA A 171 13.36 -16.87 -3.01
C ALA A 171 13.18 -17.37 -4.47
N PRO A 172 14.14 -18.14 -5.01
CA PRO A 172 13.94 -18.87 -6.26
C PRO A 172 12.70 -19.77 -6.20
N LEU A 173 11.86 -19.70 -7.23
CA LEU A 173 10.63 -20.50 -7.25
C LEU A 173 10.93 -21.98 -7.51
N PRO A 174 10.20 -22.93 -6.89
CA PRO A 174 10.38 -24.36 -7.10
C PRO A 174 10.20 -24.81 -8.56
N THR A 175 9.51 -24.01 -9.37
CA THR A 175 9.25 -24.25 -10.79
C THR A 175 10.38 -23.76 -11.70
N GLY A 176 11.38 -23.04 -11.16
CA GLY A 176 12.42 -22.35 -11.94
C GLY A 176 11.92 -21.13 -12.73
N GLY A 177 10.63 -20.77 -12.58
CA GLY A 177 9.98 -19.66 -13.24
C GLY A 177 10.10 -18.34 -12.48
N HIS A 178 9.20 -17.39 -12.78
CA HIS A 178 9.06 -16.13 -12.04
C HIS A 178 7.59 -15.72 -11.84
N LEU A 179 7.34 -14.76 -10.94
CA LEU A 179 6.01 -14.25 -10.64
C LEU A 179 5.77 -12.89 -11.29
N GLU A 180 4.65 -12.76 -11.97
CA GLU A 180 4.02 -11.48 -12.29
C GLU A 180 3.10 -11.10 -11.13
N GLN A 181 3.44 -10.03 -10.41
CA GLN A 181 2.77 -9.64 -9.17
C GLN A 181 1.70 -8.58 -9.41
N ALA A 182 0.45 -8.88 -9.05
CA ALA A 182 -0.66 -7.95 -9.25
C ALA A 182 -0.57 -6.73 -8.32
N ASP A 183 -0.14 -6.95 -7.07
CA ASP A 183 0.13 -5.89 -6.11
C ASP A 183 1.34 -5.04 -6.51
N GLY A 184 2.47 -5.65 -6.88
CA GLY A 184 3.67 -4.93 -7.33
C GLY A 184 3.37 -3.99 -8.50
N THR A 185 2.58 -4.45 -9.46
CA THR A 185 2.17 -3.66 -10.62
C THR A 185 1.18 -2.54 -10.23
N ALA A 186 0.20 -2.84 -9.38
CA ALA A 186 -0.75 -1.86 -8.88
C ALA A 186 -0.09 -0.76 -8.04
N TRP A 187 0.89 -1.12 -7.21
CA TRP A 187 1.67 -0.16 -6.43
C TRP A 187 2.41 0.83 -7.32
N MET A 188 2.98 0.38 -8.44
CA MET A 188 3.61 1.28 -9.40
C MET A 188 2.59 2.16 -10.14
N GLY A 189 1.38 1.65 -10.40
CA GLY A 189 0.29 2.48 -10.92
C GLY A 189 -0.12 3.56 -9.92
N MET A 190 -0.26 3.23 -8.63
CA MET A 190 -0.52 4.20 -7.57
C MET A 190 0.63 5.22 -7.47
N TYR A 191 1.89 4.77 -7.54
CA TYR A 191 3.06 5.65 -7.54
C TYR A 191 3.05 6.63 -8.72
N CYS A 192 2.71 6.18 -9.93
CA CYS A 192 2.51 7.07 -11.08
C CYS A 192 1.48 8.16 -10.78
N LEU A 193 0.33 7.80 -10.21
CA LEU A 193 -0.73 8.76 -9.92
C LEU A 193 -0.35 9.75 -8.82
N ASN A 194 0.33 9.30 -7.76
CA ASN A 194 0.82 10.21 -6.73
C ASN A 194 1.86 11.20 -7.28
N MET A 195 2.78 10.73 -8.13
CA MET A 195 3.77 11.61 -8.77
C MET A 195 3.12 12.54 -9.78
N LEU A 196 2.08 12.09 -10.50
CA LEU A 196 1.26 12.95 -11.36
C LEU A 196 0.58 14.05 -10.53
N ALA A 197 -0.08 13.72 -9.42
CA ALA A 197 -0.73 14.69 -8.55
C ALA A 197 0.25 15.74 -8.01
N ILE A 198 1.43 15.31 -7.54
CA ILE A 198 2.49 16.23 -7.08
C ILE A 198 2.99 17.11 -8.24
N ALA A 199 3.26 16.53 -9.42
CA ALA A 199 3.71 17.29 -10.58
C ALA A 199 2.68 18.34 -11.02
N LEU A 200 1.38 18.00 -11.03
CA LEU A 200 0.32 18.94 -11.39
C LEU A 200 0.17 20.06 -10.34
N GLU A 201 0.37 19.78 -9.05
CA GLU A 201 0.38 20.82 -8.01
C GLU A 201 1.58 21.76 -8.19
N LEU A 202 2.78 21.23 -8.45
CA LEU A 202 3.98 22.04 -8.72
C LEU A 202 3.84 22.84 -10.03
N ALA A 203 3.17 22.28 -11.03
CA ALA A 203 2.93 22.93 -12.33
C ALA A 203 2.10 24.20 -12.23
N ARG A 204 1.38 24.41 -11.12
CA ARG A 204 0.66 25.67 -10.84
C ARG A 204 1.61 26.85 -10.63
N HIS A 205 2.87 26.58 -10.32
CA HIS A 205 3.89 27.57 -10.01
C HIS A 205 5.04 27.55 -11.01
N ASP A 206 5.36 26.39 -11.59
CA ASP A 206 6.38 26.25 -12.63
C ASP A 206 5.93 25.29 -13.74
N ALA A 207 5.73 25.83 -14.94
CA ALA A 207 5.24 25.08 -16.11
C ALA A 207 6.15 23.91 -16.54
N ALA A 208 7.43 23.88 -16.12
CA ALA A 208 8.32 22.74 -16.40
C ALA A 208 7.76 21.41 -15.85
N TYR A 209 6.96 21.46 -14.78
CA TYR A 209 6.33 20.26 -14.23
C TYR A 209 5.16 19.73 -15.07
N GLU A 210 4.61 20.50 -16.03
CA GLU A 210 3.60 19.97 -16.98
C GLU A 210 4.20 18.87 -17.89
N ASP A 211 5.46 19.03 -18.31
CA ASP A 211 6.15 18.03 -19.14
C ASP A 211 6.40 16.74 -18.33
N VAL A 212 6.78 16.87 -17.07
CA VAL A 212 7.00 15.70 -16.20
C VAL A 212 5.67 15.03 -15.81
N ALA A 213 4.60 15.81 -15.60
CA ALA A 213 3.25 15.30 -15.39
C ALA A 213 2.80 14.41 -16.57
N THR A 214 3.07 14.83 -17.80
CA THR A 214 2.76 14.05 -19.02
C THR A 214 3.40 12.67 -18.98
N LYS A 215 4.66 12.57 -18.54
CA LYS A 215 5.35 11.28 -18.39
C LYS A 215 4.62 10.34 -17.40
N PHE A 216 4.15 10.84 -16.26
CA PHE A 216 3.49 9.98 -15.27
C PHE A 216 2.09 9.57 -15.71
N PHE A 217 1.38 10.46 -16.41
CA PHE A 217 0.12 10.14 -17.06
C PHE A 217 0.25 9.02 -18.10
N GLU A 218 1.18 9.15 -19.05
CA GLU A 218 1.39 8.12 -20.08
C GLU A 218 1.84 6.79 -19.48
N HIS A 219 2.77 6.83 -18.53
CA HIS A 219 3.28 5.63 -17.86
C HIS A 219 2.19 4.91 -17.06
N PHE A 220 1.30 5.64 -16.38
CA PHE A 220 0.13 5.07 -15.74
C PHE A 220 -0.77 4.33 -16.75
N ILE A 221 -0.99 4.90 -17.93
CA ILE A 221 -1.81 4.26 -18.97
C ILE A 221 -1.19 2.95 -19.43
N TYR A 222 0.14 2.90 -19.62
CA TYR A 222 0.82 1.67 -19.97
C TYR A 222 0.67 0.59 -18.89
N ILE A 223 0.81 0.94 -17.61
CA ILE A 223 0.61 0.03 -16.47
C ILE A 223 -0.84 -0.49 -16.44
N ALA A 224 -1.82 0.41 -16.47
CA ALA A 224 -3.24 0.04 -16.40
C ALA A 224 -3.64 -0.85 -17.58
N ASN A 225 -3.10 -0.59 -18.77
CA ASN A 225 -3.31 -1.45 -19.93
C ASN A 225 -2.63 -2.82 -19.74
N ALA A 226 -1.38 -2.88 -19.27
CA ALA A 226 -0.66 -4.15 -19.06
C ALA A 226 -1.36 -5.06 -18.02
N MET A 227 -1.86 -4.47 -16.93
CA MET A 227 -2.61 -5.23 -15.91
C MET A 227 -3.93 -5.82 -16.41
N THR A 228 -4.55 -5.19 -17.42
CA THR A 228 -5.87 -5.58 -17.90
C THR A 228 -5.85 -6.33 -19.21
N HIS A 229 -4.83 -6.12 -20.05
CA HIS A 229 -4.67 -6.67 -21.39
C HIS A 229 -3.18 -6.93 -21.69
N ILE A 230 -2.80 -8.21 -21.76
CA ILE A 230 -1.52 -8.59 -22.37
C ILE A 230 -1.78 -8.88 -23.85
N GLY A 231 -0.97 -8.23 -24.70
CA GLY A 231 -1.12 -8.20 -26.15
C GLY A 231 -1.48 -9.53 -26.78
N GLY A 232 -2.73 -9.63 -27.23
CA GLY A 232 -3.19 -10.55 -28.27
C GLY A 232 -3.27 -12.04 -27.94
N GLN A 233 -2.45 -12.62 -27.03
CA GLN A 233 -2.40 -14.09 -26.93
C GLN A 233 -2.24 -14.76 -25.55
N ALA A 234 -1.83 -14.13 -24.45
CA ALA A 234 -1.94 -14.78 -23.12
C ALA A 234 -1.60 -13.81 -21.98
N ALA A 235 -2.43 -13.84 -20.92
CA ALA A 235 -2.07 -13.59 -19.52
C ALA A 235 -2.29 -12.20 -18.84
N SER A 236 -3.47 -11.58 -18.98
CA SER A 236 -3.89 -10.47 -18.08
C SER A 236 -3.89 -10.87 -16.59
N LEU A 237 -3.45 -10.00 -15.68
CA LEU A 237 -3.53 -10.22 -14.22
C LEU A 237 -4.99 -10.28 -13.72
N TRP A 238 -5.95 -9.83 -14.53
CA TRP A 238 -7.37 -10.02 -14.32
C TRP A 238 -7.82 -11.42 -14.80
N ASP A 239 -8.46 -12.18 -13.92
CA ASP A 239 -9.14 -13.42 -14.26
C ASP A 239 -10.62 -13.13 -14.60
N PRO A 240 -11.05 -13.31 -15.87
CA PRO A 240 -12.41 -13.01 -16.29
C PRO A 240 -13.44 -14.04 -15.83
N ASP A 241 -13.02 -15.24 -15.43
CA ASP A 241 -13.93 -16.29 -14.95
C ASP A 241 -14.29 -16.06 -13.48
N ASP A 242 -13.35 -15.49 -12.71
CA ASP A 242 -13.56 -15.19 -11.30
C ASP A 242 -13.85 -13.71 -11.00
N ASP A 243 -13.75 -12.84 -12.00
CA ASP A 243 -13.84 -11.39 -11.87
C ASP A 243 -12.94 -10.84 -10.73
N PHE A 244 -11.67 -11.27 -10.70
CA PHE A 244 -10.73 -10.90 -9.65
C PHE A 244 -9.29 -10.83 -10.19
N PHE A 245 -8.42 -10.07 -9.51
CA PHE A 245 -7.01 -9.98 -9.86
C PHE A 245 -6.18 -11.04 -9.10
N TYR A 246 -5.24 -11.67 -9.80
CA TYR A 246 -4.34 -12.67 -9.24
C TYR A 246 -2.91 -12.46 -9.72
N ASP A 247 -1.95 -12.86 -8.89
CA ASP A 247 -0.59 -13.10 -9.35
C ASP A 247 -0.59 -14.21 -10.41
N ARG A 248 0.39 -14.15 -11.31
CA ARG A 248 0.62 -15.21 -12.29
C ARG A 248 2.02 -15.79 -12.13
N LEU A 249 2.08 -17.11 -12.18
CA LEU A 249 3.32 -17.84 -12.30
C LEU A 249 3.64 -18.03 -13.78
N HIS A 250 4.78 -17.49 -14.22
CA HIS A 250 5.34 -17.78 -15.53
C HIS A 250 6.39 -18.88 -15.38
N THR A 251 6.14 -20.00 -16.05
CA THR A 251 6.94 -21.22 -15.96
C THR A 251 7.98 -21.30 -17.09
N PRO A 252 9.10 -22.02 -16.91
CA PRO A 252 10.16 -22.08 -17.95
C PRO A 252 9.71 -22.65 -19.30
N ASP A 253 8.66 -23.45 -19.33
CA ASP A 253 8.01 -24.01 -20.53
C ASP A 253 6.99 -23.06 -21.17
N GLY A 254 6.86 -21.82 -20.66
CA GLY A 254 6.04 -20.76 -21.24
C GLY A 254 4.57 -20.80 -20.83
N HIS A 255 4.18 -21.62 -19.85
CA HIS A 255 2.83 -21.56 -19.30
C HIS A 255 2.67 -20.40 -18.30
N HIS A 256 1.48 -19.78 -18.33
CA HIS A 256 1.08 -18.74 -17.39
C HIS A 256 -0.06 -19.26 -16.51
N ILE A 257 0.23 -19.48 -15.23
CA ILE A 257 -0.72 -20.09 -14.29
C ILE A 257 -1.21 -19.03 -13.29
N PRO A 258 -2.51 -18.67 -13.26
CA PRO A 258 -3.03 -17.77 -12.24
C PRO A 258 -3.01 -18.44 -10.87
N LEU A 259 -2.43 -17.75 -9.88
CA LEU A 259 -2.42 -18.19 -8.49
C LEU A 259 -3.70 -17.68 -7.80
N LYS A 260 -4.76 -18.50 -7.85
CA LYS A 260 -6.13 -18.16 -7.39
C LYS A 260 -6.28 -18.07 -5.86
N ILE A 261 -5.47 -17.21 -5.24
CA ILE A 261 -5.49 -16.88 -3.83
C ILE A 261 -6.25 -15.56 -3.70
N ARG A 262 -7.45 -15.58 -3.12
CA ARG A 262 -8.28 -14.40 -2.90
C ARG A 262 -7.76 -13.63 -1.70
N SER A 263 -6.72 -12.83 -1.91
CA SER A 263 -6.10 -11.98 -0.91
C SER A 263 -6.18 -10.50 -1.29
N PHE A 264 -5.68 -9.64 -0.41
CA PHE A 264 -5.54 -8.20 -0.69
C PHE A 264 -4.69 -7.92 -1.92
N VAL A 265 -3.85 -8.85 -2.38
CA VAL A 265 -3.14 -8.74 -3.66
C VAL A 265 -4.09 -8.41 -4.81
N GLY A 266 -5.27 -9.03 -4.82
CA GLY A 266 -6.29 -8.75 -5.84
C GLY A 266 -7.16 -7.51 -5.57
N LEU A 267 -7.02 -6.89 -4.39
CA LEU A 267 -7.71 -5.65 -4.00
C LEU A 267 -6.81 -4.39 -4.13
N ILE A 268 -5.49 -4.54 -4.00
CA ILE A 268 -4.51 -3.44 -4.16
C ILE A 268 -4.64 -2.68 -5.50
N PRO A 269 -5.04 -3.29 -6.64
CA PRO A 269 -5.33 -2.54 -7.86
C PRO A 269 -6.33 -1.40 -7.70
N LEU A 270 -7.24 -1.46 -6.71
CA LEU A 270 -8.20 -0.40 -6.43
C LEU A 270 -7.53 0.86 -5.85
N PHE A 271 -6.33 0.76 -5.27
CA PHE A 271 -5.61 1.91 -4.69
C PHE A 271 -5.10 2.88 -5.74
N ALA A 272 -4.86 2.40 -6.96
CA ALA A 272 -4.40 3.22 -8.07
C ALA A 272 -5.58 3.97 -8.69
N VAL A 273 -6.04 5.02 -7.99
CA VAL A 273 -7.14 5.90 -8.37
C VAL A 273 -6.83 7.36 -8.04
N GLU A 274 -7.01 8.26 -9.02
CA GLU A 274 -6.83 9.71 -8.87
C GLU A 274 -7.85 10.45 -9.76
N THR A 275 -8.29 11.62 -9.31
CA THR A 275 -9.24 12.45 -10.04
C THR A 275 -8.59 13.73 -10.53
N LEU A 276 -8.85 14.10 -11.78
CA LEU A 276 -8.40 15.38 -12.35
C LEU A 276 -9.57 16.35 -12.39
N ASP A 277 -9.47 17.42 -11.60
CA ASP A 277 -10.46 18.50 -11.59
C ASP A 277 -10.47 19.28 -12.90
N ALA A 278 -11.66 19.67 -13.37
CA ALA A 278 -11.82 20.45 -14.60
C ALA A 278 -11.04 21.79 -14.52
N ASP A 279 -11.18 22.52 -13.42
CA ASP A 279 -10.51 23.79 -13.18
C ASP A 279 -8.98 23.68 -13.18
N LEU A 280 -8.43 22.53 -12.74
CA LEU A 280 -6.99 22.27 -12.77
C LEU A 280 -6.52 22.10 -14.22
N LEU A 281 -7.25 21.32 -15.02
CA LEU A 281 -6.93 21.10 -16.43
C LEU A 281 -7.01 22.37 -17.28
N GLU A 282 -7.90 23.31 -16.93
CA GLU A 282 -7.98 24.62 -17.59
C GLU A 282 -6.75 25.49 -17.31
N LYS A 283 -6.16 25.37 -16.11
CA LYS A 283 -4.97 26.12 -15.70
C LYS A 283 -3.67 25.52 -16.21
N LEU A 284 -3.68 24.29 -16.73
CA LEU A 284 -2.51 23.55 -17.22
C LEU A 284 -2.67 23.16 -18.70
N PRO A 285 -2.58 24.14 -19.62
CA PRO A 285 -2.94 23.95 -21.02
C PRO A 285 -1.96 23.07 -21.80
N HIS A 286 -0.69 22.95 -21.38
CA HIS A 286 0.28 22.09 -22.05
C HIS A 286 0.00 20.62 -21.72
N PHE A 287 -0.19 20.31 -20.44
CA PHE A 287 -0.61 18.99 -19.98
C PHE A 287 -1.94 18.58 -20.59
N ARG A 288 -2.96 19.47 -20.55
CA ARG A 288 -4.28 19.18 -21.12
C ARG A 288 -4.20 18.79 -22.59
N ARG A 289 -3.42 19.54 -23.39
CA ARG A 289 -3.22 19.26 -24.82
C ARG A 289 -2.56 17.91 -25.05
N ARG A 290 -1.55 17.55 -24.25
CA ARG A 290 -0.88 16.24 -24.34
C ARG A 290 -1.82 15.09 -23.96
N MET A 291 -2.57 15.25 -22.88
CA MET A 291 -3.60 14.30 -22.46
C MET A 291 -4.64 14.08 -23.57
N GLU A 292 -5.19 15.16 -24.13
CA GLU A 292 -6.19 15.09 -25.22
C GLU A 292 -5.61 14.47 -26.49
N TRP A 293 -4.37 14.81 -26.85
CA TRP A 293 -3.66 14.16 -27.96
C TRP A 293 -3.51 12.65 -27.72
N PHE A 294 -3.08 12.25 -26.54
CA PHE A 294 -2.92 10.83 -26.21
C PHE A 294 -4.27 10.10 -26.28
N ILE A 295 -5.34 10.73 -25.78
CA ILE A 295 -6.72 10.24 -25.89
C ILE A 295 -7.14 10.01 -27.34
N GLN A 296 -6.87 10.96 -28.22
CA GLN A 296 -7.26 10.91 -29.62
C GLN A 296 -6.45 9.89 -30.42
N TYR A 297 -5.13 9.82 -30.21
CA TYR A 297 -4.21 9.09 -31.08
C TYR A 297 -3.77 7.72 -30.54
N ARG A 298 -4.10 7.39 -29.27
CA ARG A 298 -3.87 6.06 -28.66
C ARG A 298 -5.15 5.44 -28.05
N PRO A 299 -6.29 5.43 -28.76
CA PRO A 299 -7.56 4.97 -28.19
C PRO A 299 -7.52 3.52 -27.70
N GLN A 300 -6.70 2.66 -28.30
CA GLN A 300 -6.53 1.26 -27.90
C GLN A 300 -5.99 1.07 -26.47
N LEU A 301 -5.18 2.01 -25.96
CA LEU A 301 -4.63 1.95 -24.60
C LEU A 301 -5.62 2.48 -23.55
N ILE A 302 -6.66 3.18 -23.98
CA ILE A 302 -7.53 3.97 -23.11
C ILE A 302 -8.90 3.32 -22.95
N LYS A 303 -9.27 2.43 -23.88
CA LYS A 303 -10.52 1.65 -23.82
C LYS A 303 -10.75 0.96 -22.47
N ASN A 304 -9.68 0.63 -21.75
CA ASN A 304 -9.70 -0.15 -20.52
C ASN A 304 -9.35 0.67 -19.27
N ILE A 305 -9.14 1.98 -19.43
CA ILE A 305 -8.81 2.89 -18.35
C ILE A 305 -10.07 3.65 -18.01
N ALA A 306 -10.40 3.66 -16.71
CA ALA A 306 -11.63 4.22 -16.21
C ALA A 306 -11.84 5.65 -16.74
N SER A 307 -12.96 5.89 -17.40
CA SER A 307 -13.57 7.20 -17.73
C SER A 307 -12.68 8.42 -18.05
N LEU A 308 -11.52 8.25 -18.68
CA LEU A 308 -10.70 9.39 -19.16
C LEU A 308 -11.41 10.30 -20.17
N THR A 309 -12.44 9.76 -20.82
CA THR A 309 -13.22 10.40 -21.89
C THR A 309 -14.63 10.81 -21.45
N ARG A 310 -15.06 10.43 -20.25
CA ARG A 310 -16.39 10.74 -19.72
C ARG A 310 -16.25 11.60 -18.46
N PRO A 311 -16.78 12.83 -18.45
CA PRO A 311 -16.79 13.63 -17.24
C PRO A 311 -17.62 12.95 -16.14
N GLY A 312 -17.08 12.95 -14.92
CA GLY A 312 -17.78 12.58 -13.70
C GLY A 312 -18.44 13.80 -13.04
N GLU A 313 -18.72 13.69 -11.75
CA GLU A 313 -19.25 14.79 -10.96
C GLU A 313 -18.30 16.01 -10.98
N GLY A 314 -18.85 17.20 -11.22
CA GLY A 314 -18.06 18.44 -11.33
C GLY A 314 -17.16 18.51 -12.58
N GLY A 315 -17.42 17.72 -13.62
CA GLY A 315 -16.63 17.73 -14.85
C GLY A 315 -15.29 16.99 -14.75
N ARG A 316 -15.07 16.27 -13.65
CA ARG A 316 -13.82 15.57 -13.34
C ARG A 316 -13.50 14.46 -14.33
N ARG A 317 -12.22 14.13 -14.48
CA ARG A 317 -11.77 12.90 -15.16
C ARG A 317 -11.24 11.92 -14.12
N LEU A 318 -11.39 10.63 -14.40
CA LEU A 318 -10.88 9.55 -13.56
C LEU A 318 -9.63 8.95 -14.18
N LEU A 319 -8.62 8.70 -13.37
CA LEU A 319 -7.49 7.83 -13.69
C LEU A 319 -7.53 6.66 -12.72
N ALA A 320 -7.92 5.48 -13.18
CA ALA A 320 -7.93 4.29 -12.34
C ALA A 320 -7.59 3.01 -13.10
N ILE A 321 -6.87 2.09 -12.45
CA ILE A 321 -6.57 0.76 -13.01
C ILE A 321 -7.86 -0.06 -13.11
N VAL A 322 -8.70 0.00 -12.08
CA VAL A 322 -9.96 -0.73 -12.03
C VAL A 322 -11.07 0.18 -12.54
N GLU A 323 -11.51 -0.09 -13.77
CA GLU A 323 -12.65 0.59 -14.39
C GLU A 323 -13.99 0.16 -13.77
N ARG A 324 -15.04 0.97 -13.99
CA ARG A 324 -16.38 0.80 -13.41
C ARG A 324 -16.88 -0.64 -13.43
N ARG A 325 -16.81 -1.32 -14.58
CA ARG A 325 -17.31 -2.69 -14.71
C ARG A 325 -16.59 -3.66 -13.79
N LYS A 326 -15.25 -3.62 -13.74
CA LYS A 326 -14.46 -4.49 -12.85
C LYS A 326 -14.64 -4.10 -11.39
N PHE A 327 -14.74 -2.80 -11.12
CA PHE A 327 -14.97 -2.25 -9.79
C PHE A 327 -16.29 -2.77 -9.20
N GLU A 328 -17.38 -2.72 -9.96
CA GLU A 328 -18.69 -3.28 -9.59
C GLU A 328 -18.70 -4.81 -9.43
N ARG A 329 -17.67 -5.51 -9.92
CA ARG A 329 -17.52 -6.98 -9.78
C ARG A 329 -16.64 -7.40 -8.60
N VAL A 330 -15.60 -6.62 -8.29
CA VAL A 330 -14.69 -6.89 -7.17
C VAL A 330 -15.33 -6.50 -5.83
N LEU A 331 -15.98 -5.34 -5.75
CA LEU A 331 -16.53 -4.83 -4.49
C LEU A 331 -17.52 -5.79 -3.81
N PRO A 332 -18.44 -6.49 -4.51
CA PRO A 332 -19.33 -7.46 -3.87
C PRO A 332 -18.59 -8.54 -3.09
N ARG A 333 -17.40 -8.98 -3.55
CA ARG A 333 -16.56 -9.95 -2.82
C ARG A 333 -15.86 -9.31 -1.63
N MET A 334 -15.34 -8.10 -1.81
CA MET A 334 -14.71 -7.33 -0.73
C MET A 334 -15.67 -7.07 0.43
N LEU A 335 -16.95 -6.83 0.13
CA LEU A 335 -18.00 -6.49 1.09
C LEU A 335 -18.80 -7.70 1.59
N ASP A 336 -18.35 -8.92 1.28
CA ASP A 336 -18.95 -10.17 1.73
C ASP A 336 -18.32 -10.65 3.03
N SER A 337 -19.16 -10.88 4.06
CA SER A 337 -18.72 -11.30 5.38
C SER A 337 -18.17 -12.73 5.45
N SER A 338 -18.50 -13.56 4.45
CA SER A 338 -17.91 -14.89 4.25
C SER A 338 -16.55 -14.81 3.54
N GLN A 339 -16.14 -13.63 3.06
CA GLN A 339 -14.88 -13.39 2.37
C GLN A 339 -14.05 -12.35 3.14
N PHE A 340 -13.99 -11.11 2.66
CA PHE A 340 -13.07 -10.10 3.19
C PHE A 340 -13.67 -9.27 4.33
N LEU A 341 -14.98 -9.03 4.35
CA LEU A 341 -15.58 -8.08 5.30
C LEU A 341 -15.70 -8.68 6.71
N SER A 342 -14.99 -8.09 7.66
CA SER A 342 -15.11 -8.39 9.09
C SER A 342 -15.88 -7.29 9.81
N ASP A 343 -16.34 -7.56 11.02
CA ASP A 343 -16.91 -6.54 11.92
C ASP A 343 -15.90 -5.50 12.38
N TYR A 344 -14.62 -5.74 12.09
CA TYR A 344 -13.51 -4.89 12.51
C TYR A 344 -12.69 -4.30 11.36
N GLY A 345 -13.10 -4.52 10.10
CA GLY A 345 -12.39 -4.05 8.90
C GLY A 345 -12.35 -5.10 7.79
N LEU A 346 -11.45 -4.96 6.83
CA LEU A 346 -11.20 -5.94 5.77
C LEU A 346 -10.05 -6.87 6.18
N ARG A 347 -10.29 -8.18 6.08
CA ARG A 347 -9.30 -9.24 6.22
C ARG A 347 -8.30 -9.18 5.07
N THR A 348 -7.04 -9.51 5.31
CA THR A 348 -6.01 -9.57 4.26
C THR A 348 -6.16 -10.77 3.32
N LEU A 349 -6.83 -11.82 3.77
CA LEU A 349 -7.17 -13.02 2.99
C LEU A 349 -8.66 -13.33 3.15
N SER A 350 -9.31 -13.73 2.05
CA SER A 350 -10.70 -14.16 2.08
C SER A 350 -10.88 -15.33 3.06
N ARG A 351 -11.87 -15.20 3.94
CA ARG A 351 -12.25 -16.24 4.91
C ARG A 351 -12.68 -17.54 4.23
N GLN A 352 -13.03 -17.50 2.95
CA GLN A 352 -13.29 -18.70 2.14
C GLN A 352 -12.16 -19.73 2.18
N HIS A 353 -10.91 -19.28 2.28
CA HIS A 353 -9.76 -20.17 2.37
C HIS A 353 -9.68 -20.95 3.70
N ALA A 354 -10.63 -20.77 4.62
CA ALA A 354 -10.81 -21.64 5.79
C ALA A 354 -11.42 -23.00 5.40
N TRP A 355 -12.40 -23.02 4.48
CA TRP A 355 -13.05 -24.25 4.01
C TRP A 355 -12.60 -24.69 2.62
N GLU A 356 -12.03 -23.77 1.83
CA GLU A 356 -11.45 -24.07 0.52
C GLU A 356 -10.02 -23.51 0.40
N PRO A 357 -9.03 -24.14 1.05
CA PRO A 357 -7.63 -23.74 0.95
C PRO A 357 -7.11 -23.80 -0.48
N TYR A 358 -6.31 -22.80 -0.87
CA TYR A 358 -5.60 -22.87 -2.14
C TYR A 358 -4.36 -23.77 -1.99
N THR A 359 -4.20 -24.74 -2.89
CA THR A 359 -3.03 -25.63 -2.90
C THR A 359 -2.41 -25.69 -4.30
N PHE A 360 -1.12 -25.34 -4.39
CA PHE A 360 -0.32 -25.49 -5.59
C PHE A 360 0.60 -26.70 -5.44
N ARG A 361 0.58 -27.63 -6.41
CA ARG A 361 1.44 -28.81 -6.42
C ARG A 361 2.50 -28.66 -7.50
N VAL A 362 3.76 -28.80 -7.12
CA VAL A 362 4.90 -28.81 -8.02
C VAL A 362 5.93 -29.79 -7.49
N ASN A 363 6.44 -30.65 -8.37
CA ASN A 363 7.23 -31.81 -8.01
C ASN A 363 6.48 -32.67 -6.97
N ASP A 364 7.18 -33.21 -5.97
CA ASP A 364 6.59 -34.00 -4.88
C ASP A 364 6.12 -33.16 -3.69
N HIS A 365 5.99 -31.84 -3.86
CA HIS A 365 5.62 -30.90 -2.79
C HIS A 365 4.27 -30.22 -3.04
N ALA A 366 3.51 -30.04 -1.96
CA ALA A 366 2.27 -29.26 -1.95
C ALA A 366 2.46 -27.99 -1.12
N TYR A 367 2.20 -26.84 -1.72
CA TYR A 367 2.23 -25.54 -1.07
C TYR A 367 0.80 -25.07 -0.85
N THR A 368 0.41 -24.83 0.40
CA THR A 368 -0.99 -24.51 0.76
C THR A 368 -1.08 -23.15 1.47
N VAL A 369 -2.10 -22.38 1.07
CA VAL A 369 -2.53 -21.15 1.74
C VAL A 369 -3.91 -21.41 2.36
N ARG A 370 -3.99 -21.23 3.68
CA ARG A 370 -5.24 -21.32 4.46
C ARG A 370 -5.54 -19.96 5.08
N TYR A 371 -6.81 -19.74 5.42
CA TYR A 371 -7.20 -18.62 6.26
C TYR A 371 -6.73 -18.84 7.71
N GLU A 372 -5.93 -17.90 8.21
CA GLU A 372 -5.34 -17.87 9.53
C GLU A 372 -5.65 -16.51 10.15
N PRO A 373 -6.69 -16.37 10.98
CA PRO A 373 -7.17 -15.06 11.38
C PRO A 373 -6.30 -14.37 12.44
N ALA A 374 -5.33 -15.06 13.04
CA ALA A 374 -4.44 -14.57 14.11
C ALA A 374 -2.97 -14.79 13.73
N GLU A 375 -2.20 -15.55 14.50
CA GLU A 375 -0.81 -15.92 14.20
C GLU A 375 -0.73 -16.89 13.00
N SER A 376 0.39 -16.86 12.27
CA SER A 376 0.61 -17.81 11.17
C SER A 376 1.12 -19.16 11.70
N SER A 377 0.70 -20.26 11.07
CA SER A 377 1.32 -21.58 11.26
C SER A 377 2.62 -21.77 10.48
N SER A 378 3.01 -20.78 9.67
CA SER A 378 4.23 -20.80 8.85
C SER A 378 5.34 -19.97 9.47
N GLY A 379 6.58 -20.48 9.44
CA GLY A 379 7.79 -19.75 9.84
C GLY A 379 8.42 -18.87 8.76
N VAL A 380 7.75 -18.69 7.61
CA VAL A 380 8.22 -17.81 6.53
C VAL A 380 8.40 -16.38 7.08
N PHE A 381 9.55 -15.76 6.82
CA PHE A 381 9.98 -14.47 7.42
C PHE A 381 9.97 -14.41 8.96
N GLY A 382 10.19 -15.54 9.63
CA GLY A 382 10.33 -15.59 11.09
C GLY A 382 9.01 -15.79 11.86
N GLY A 383 7.87 -15.83 11.16
CA GLY A 383 6.57 -16.27 11.71
C GLY A 383 5.83 -15.27 12.62
N ASN A 384 6.39 -14.08 12.87
CA ASN A 384 5.77 -13.07 13.74
C ASN A 384 4.62 -12.30 13.08
N SER A 385 4.74 -12.03 11.78
CA SER A 385 3.73 -11.28 11.02
C SER A 385 2.87 -12.23 10.18
N ASN A 386 1.56 -11.96 10.10
CA ASN A 386 0.63 -12.78 9.34
C ASN A 386 -0.32 -11.96 8.45
N TRP A 387 -0.23 -12.21 7.14
CA TRP A 387 -1.07 -11.61 6.09
C TRP A 387 -2.13 -12.58 5.56
N ARG A 388 -2.32 -13.76 6.18
CA ARG A 388 -3.29 -14.78 5.73
C ARG A 388 -4.65 -14.72 6.42
N GLY A 389 -5.09 -13.54 6.84
CA GLY A 389 -6.42 -13.38 7.41
C GLY A 389 -6.64 -12.23 8.39
N PRO A 390 -5.62 -11.76 9.14
CA PRO A 390 -5.79 -10.63 10.05
C PRO A 390 -6.17 -9.34 9.34
N ILE A 391 -6.52 -8.34 10.13
CA ILE A 391 -6.87 -6.98 9.69
C ILE A 391 -5.67 -6.08 9.97
N TRP A 392 -5.24 -5.37 8.93
CA TRP A 392 -4.09 -4.46 8.99
C TRP A 392 -4.52 -3.04 8.63
N PHE A 393 -4.10 -2.08 9.45
CA PHE A 393 -4.45 -0.66 9.28
C PHE A 393 -3.98 -0.06 7.94
N PRO A 394 -2.74 -0.28 7.47
CA PRO A 394 -2.24 0.31 6.23
C PRO A 394 -3.15 0.05 5.02
N LEU A 395 -3.48 -1.21 4.77
CA LEU A 395 -4.26 -1.60 3.59
C LEU A 395 -5.73 -1.18 3.69
N ASN A 396 -6.32 -1.25 4.89
CA ASN A 396 -7.68 -0.76 5.09
C ASN A 396 -7.77 0.76 4.94
N TYR A 397 -6.81 1.50 5.47
CA TYR A 397 -6.75 2.96 5.34
C TYR A 397 -6.66 3.38 3.88
N LEU A 398 -5.77 2.75 3.10
CA LEU A 398 -5.66 3.01 1.66
C LEU A 398 -6.94 2.62 0.90
N MET A 399 -7.63 1.54 1.30
CA MET A 399 -8.92 1.18 0.70
C MET A 399 -9.99 2.24 0.97
N ILE A 400 -10.05 2.78 2.19
CA ILE A 400 -10.96 3.86 2.55
C ILE A 400 -10.70 5.10 1.68
N GLU A 401 -9.43 5.51 1.52
CA GLU A 401 -9.09 6.64 0.64
C GLU A 401 -9.41 6.36 -0.84
N ALA A 402 -9.16 5.14 -1.32
CA ALA A 402 -9.52 4.74 -2.68
C ALA A 402 -11.03 4.83 -2.93
N LEU A 403 -11.86 4.31 -2.02
CA LEU A 403 -13.32 4.40 -2.09
C LEU A 403 -13.81 5.86 -2.09
N GLN A 404 -13.18 6.72 -1.29
CA GLN A 404 -13.46 8.17 -1.28
C GLN A 404 -13.14 8.82 -2.63
N ASN A 405 -12.00 8.49 -3.26
CA ASN A 405 -11.63 8.99 -4.59
C ASN A 405 -12.60 8.50 -5.67
N TYR A 406 -13.00 7.23 -5.63
CA TYR A 406 -14.01 6.70 -6.54
C TYR A 406 -15.37 7.39 -6.34
N HIS A 407 -15.80 7.62 -5.10
CA HIS A 407 -17.02 8.39 -4.82
C HIS A 407 -16.91 9.82 -5.33
N HIS A 408 -15.76 10.49 -5.14
CA HIS A 408 -15.55 11.86 -5.60
C HIS A 408 -15.75 12.03 -7.11
N TYR A 409 -15.51 10.97 -7.89
CA TYR A 409 -15.76 10.94 -9.31
C TYR A 409 -17.19 10.49 -9.68
N TYR A 410 -17.66 9.39 -9.09
CA TYR A 410 -18.93 8.75 -9.45
C TYR A 410 -20.17 9.35 -8.75
N GLY A 411 -19.98 10.10 -7.67
CA GLY A 411 -21.04 10.55 -6.78
C GLY A 411 -21.92 9.39 -6.31
N ASP A 412 -23.22 9.62 -6.34
CA ASP A 412 -24.26 8.64 -5.95
C ASP A 412 -24.59 7.61 -7.05
N SER A 413 -23.90 7.66 -8.20
CA SER A 413 -24.22 6.80 -9.36
C SER A 413 -23.79 5.35 -9.20
N ILE A 414 -22.98 5.05 -8.18
CA ILE A 414 -22.64 3.68 -7.76
C ILE A 414 -23.23 3.47 -6.38
N LYS A 415 -24.14 2.49 -6.31
CA LYS A 415 -24.64 1.93 -5.05
C LYS A 415 -24.29 0.46 -5.00
N ILE A 416 -23.88 0.00 -3.84
CA ILE A 416 -23.50 -1.38 -3.60
C ILE A 416 -24.06 -1.88 -2.28
N GLU A 417 -24.35 -3.17 -2.24
CA GLU A 417 -24.88 -3.82 -1.06
C GLU A 417 -23.77 -4.02 -0.01
N MET A 418 -23.97 -3.50 1.21
CA MET A 418 -23.04 -3.65 2.32
C MET A 418 -23.76 -3.91 3.65
N PRO A 419 -23.50 -5.06 4.33
CA PRO A 419 -22.76 -6.21 3.83
C PRO A 419 -23.40 -6.83 2.59
N ARG A 420 -22.64 -7.57 1.78
CA ARG A 420 -23.20 -8.34 0.67
C ARG A 420 -24.30 -9.29 1.20
N TYR A 421 -25.39 -9.43 0.46
CA TYR A 421 -26.61 -10.17 0.80
C TYR A 421 -27.49 -9.60 1.92
N SER A 422 -27.23 -8.37 2.40
CA SER A 422 -28.03 -7.72 3.45
C SER A 422 -29.29 -6.99 2.97
N GLY A 423 -29.42 -6.73 1.67
CA GLY A 423 -30.40 -5.82 1.09
C GLY A 423 -30.10 -4.32 1.30
N ASN A 424 -29.04 -3.97 2.05
CA ASN A 424 -28.68 -2.59 2.35
C ASN A 424 -27.78 -1.99 1.26
N TRP A 425 -28.37 -1.23 0.34
CA TRP A 425 -27.66 -0.57 -0.77
C TRP A 425 -27.19 0.82 -0.37
N VAL A 426 -25.87 1.02 -0.37
CA VAL A 426 -25.23 2.27 0.07
C VAL A 426 -24.26 2.79 -0.98
N THR A 427 -23.99 4.09 -0.94
CA THR A 427 -22.99 4.78 -1.78
C THR A 427 -21.57 4.51 -1.27
N LEU A 428 -20.57 4.80 -2.09
CA LEU A 428 -19.17 4.49 -1.78
C LEU A 428 -18.61 5.29 -0.59
N ASP A 429 -19.07 6.52 -0.35
CA ASP A 429 -18.75 7.28 0.87
C ASP A 429 -19.24 6.57 2.13
N LYS A 430 -20.44 5.99 2.08
CA LYS A 430 -21.01 5.22 3.19
C LYS A 430 -20.26 3.92 3.43
N VAL A 431 -19.79 3.26 2.37
CA VAL A 431 -18.87 2.10 2.51
C VAL A 431 -17.58 2.54 3.21
N ALA A 432 -16.95 3.62 2.76
CA ALA A 432 -15.72 4.13 3.36
C ALA A 432 -15.91 4.54 4.84
N ALA A 433 -17.04 5.19 5.16
CA ALA A 433 -17.40 5.57 6.52
C ALA A 433 -17.64 4.36 7.41
N GLU A 434 -18.34 3.33 6.91
CA GLU A 434 -18.59 2.09 7.66
C GLU A 434 -17.30 1.31 7.92
N LEU A 435 -16.39 1.22 6.95
CA LEU A 435 -15.06 0.62 7.18
C LEU A 435 -14.25 1.40 8.21
N SER A 436 -14.30 2.74 8.16
CA SER A 436 -13.66 3.60 9.17
C SER A 436 -14.24 3.36 10.57
N ARG A 437 -15.56 3.21 10.67
CA ARG A 437 -16.27 2.91 11.92
C ARG A 437 -15.86 1.55 12.48
N ARG A 438 -15.77 0.51 11.64
CA ARG A 438 -15.33 -0.85 12.02
C ARG A 438 -13.90 -0.88 12.56
N LEU A 439 -12.98 -0.17 11.92
CA LEU A 439 -11.61 -0.03 12.42
C LEU A 439 -11.58 0.75 13.74
N THR A 440 -12.36 1.82 13.85
CA THR A 440 -12.42 2.64 15.06
C THR A 440 -12.99 1.84 16.23
N SER A 441 -14.00 1.00 16.00
CA SER A 441 -14.63 0.20 17.06
C SER A 441 -13.70 -0.81 17.71
N LEU A 442 -12.58 -1.19 17.08
CA LEU A 442 -11.52 -2.00 17.71
C LEU A 442 -11.07 -1.42 19.06
N PHE A 443 -11.02 -0.09 19.16
CA PHE A 443 -10.50 0.63 20.32
C PHE A 443 -11.59 1.09 21.27
N LEU A 444 -12.87 1.01 20.90
CA LEU A 444 -13.98 1.52 21.69
C LEU A 444 -14.57 0.43 22.59
N ARG A 445 -15.22 0.85 23.67
CA ARG A 445 -16.02 -0.06 24.50
C ARG A 445 -17.30 -0.37 23.75
N ASP A 446 -17.58 -1.65 23.58
CA ASP A 446 -18.79 -2.13 22.97
C ASP A 446 -19.89 -2.27 24.03
N ALA A 447 -20.85 -1.35 24.04
CA ALA A 447 -21.99 -1.39 24.95
C ALA A 447 -22.88 -2.63 24.74
N GLN A 448 -22.85 -3.25 23.56
CA GLN A 448 -23.60 -4.48 23.26
C GLN A 448 -22.88 -5.74 23.75
N ASN A 449 -21.62 -5.63 24.14
CA ASN A 449 -20.78 -6.72 24.62
C ASN A 449 -20.15 -6.37 25.97
N ASP A 450 -21.00 -6.05 26.96
CA ASP A 450 -20.63 -5.76 28.34
C ASP A 450 -19.56 -4.66 28.53
N GLY A 451 -19.43 -3.74 27.57
CA GLY A 451 -18.43 -2.67 27.60
C GLY A 451 -17.00 -3.13 27.31
N ARG A 452 -16.82 -4.34 26.76
CA ARG A 452 -15.52 -4.90 26.36
C ARG A 452 -14.96 -4.17 25.16
N ARG A 453 -13.63 -4.09 25.06
CA ARG A 453 -12.91 -3.55 23.89
C ARG A 453 -12.35 -4.70 23.05
N PRO A 454 -12.61 -4.76 21.73
CA PRO A 454 -12.08 -5.82 20.88
C PRO A 454 -10.55 -5.93 20.94
N VAL A 455 -9.82 -4.80 20.93
CA VAL A 455 -8.35 -4.77 20.97
C VAL A 455 -7.74 -5.53 22.16
N LEU A 456 -8.45 -5.63 23.28
CA LEU A 456 -8.00 -6.35 24.48
C LEU A 456 -8.31 -7.86 24.45
N GLY A 457 -9.03 -8.32 23.43
CA GLY A 457 -9.35 -9.71 23.20
C GLY A 457 -10.02 -10.39 24.41
N GLY A 458 -9.59 -11.62 24.68
CA GLY A 458 -10.06 -12.43 25.81
C GLY A 458 -9.40 -12.13 27.15
N ASN A 459 -8.58 -11.09 27.27
CA ASN A 459 -7.85 -10.82 28.51
C ASN A 459 -8.74 -10.13 29.56
N GLU A 460 -9.34 -10.91 30.45
CA GLU A 460 -10.26 -10.41 31.48
C GLU A 460 -9.65 -9.38 32.43
N TYR A 461 -8.33 -9.43 32.67
CA TYR A 461 -7.67 -8.45 33.52
C TYR A 461 -7.70 -7.08 32.86
N PHE A 462 -7.23 -6.97 31.61
CA PHE A 462 -7.25 -5.71 30.89
C PHE A 462 -8.67 -5.24 30.56
N GLN A 463 -9.65 -6.13 30.38
CA GLN A 463 -11.03 -5.70 30.11
C GLN A 463 -11.68 -5.02 31.32
N ASN A 464 -11.43 -5.54 32.54
CA ASN A 464 -12.23 -5.23 33.71
C ASN A 464 -11.51 -4.38 34.77
N ASP A 465 -10.18 -4.48 34.89
CA ASP A 465 -9.43 -3.79 35.94
C ASP A 465 -9.56 -2.25 35.79
N PRO A 466 -9.99 -1.52 36.83
CA PRO A 466 -10.30 -0.10 36.74
C PRO A 466 -9.08 0.79 36.42
N TYR A 467 -7.86 0.29 36.66
CA TYR A 467 -6.62 1.04 36.39
C TYR A 467 -6.05 0.74 35.00
N TRP A 468 -6.28 -0.46 34.46
CA TRP A 468 -5.65 -0.89 33.21
C TRP A 468 -6.58 -0.85 31.99
N ARG A 469 -7.90 -0.91 32.18
CA ARG A 469 -8.90 -1.00 31.10
C ARG A 469 -8.96 0.16 30.12
N ASP A 470 -8.32 1.27 30.45
CA ASP A 470 -8.23 2.45 29.58
C ASP A 470 -6.77 2.73 29.14
N CYS A 471 -5.82 1.87 29.50
CA CYS A 471 -4.45 1.85 28.97
C CYS A 471 -4.43 1.02 27.67
N ILE A 472 -4.91 1.61 26.58
CA ILE A 472 -5.15 0.89 25.33
C ILE A 472 -3.82 0.68 24.56
N PRO A 473 -3.37 -0.58 24.34
CA PRO A 473 -2.22 -0.87 23.49
C PRO A 473 -2.52 -0.65 22.00
N PHE A 474 -1.46 -0.51 21.21
CA PHE A 474 -1.55 -0.43 19.75
C PHE A 474 -0.87 -1.65 19.16
N TYR A 475 -1.65 -2.52 18.53
CA TYR A 475 -1.13 -3.78 18.01
C TYR A 475 -0.69 -3.68 16.56
N GLU A 476 0.22 -4.59 16.16
CA GLU A 476 0.70 -4.75 14.79
C GLU A 476 -0.45 -5.00 13.81
N TYR A 477 -1.33 -5.92 14.19
CA TYR A 477 -2.52 -6.30 13.44
C TYR A 477 -3.61 -6.83 14.38
N PHE A 478 -4.78 -7.09 13.82
CA PHE A 478 -5.97 -7.49 14.57
C PHE A 478 -6.55 -8.78 14.04
N HIS A 479 -7.02 -9.64 14.93
CA HIS A 479 -7.61 -10.91 14.57
C HIS A 479 -8.79 -10.70 13.61
N GLY A 480 -8.79 -11.40 12.48
CA GLY A 480 -9.71 -11.15 11.37
C GLY A 480 -11.21 -11.41 11.65
N ASP A 481 -11.55 -12.00 12.79
CA ASP A 481 -12.92 -12.44 13.12
C ASP A 481 -13.44 -11.85 14.43
N ASN A 482 -12.57 -11.58 15.42
CA ASN A 482 -12.99 -11.05 16.73
C ASN A 482 -12.31 -9.72 17.11
N GLY A 483 -11.39 -9.21 16.29
CA GLY A 483 -10.75 -7.91 16.52
C GLY A 483 -9.75 -7.86 17.67
N ALA A 484 -9.35 -9.00 18.25
CA ALA A 484 -8.28 -9.05 19.24
C ALA A 484 -6.98 -8.50 18.66
N GLY A 485 -6.25 -7.68 19.43
CA GLY A 485 -4.92 -7.22 19.01
C GLY A 485 -3.89 -8.35 19.08
N ILE A 486 -3.07 -8.50 18.02
CA ILE A 486 -2.08 -9.56 17.84
C ILE A 486 -0.75 -8.96 17.35
N GLY A 487 0.36 -9.63 17.64
CA GLY A 487 1.72 -9.16 17.30
C GLY A 487 2.22 -8.08 18.27
N ALA A 488 3.14 -7.23 17.78
CA ALA A 488 3.75 -6.16 18.58
C ALA A 488 2.70 -5.25 19.20
N SER A 489 2.75 -5.03 20.52
CA SER A 489 1.67 -4.37 21.29
C SER A 489 1.90 -2.87 21.58
N HIS A 490 3.04 -2.33 21.16
CA HIS A 490 3.36 -0.90 21.24
C HIS A 490 3.57 -0.30 19.85
N GLN A 491 2.86 -0.86 18.87
CA GLN A 491 2.92 -0.44 17.49
C GLN A 491 2.09 0.83 17.24
N THR A 492 2.42 1.90 17.96
CA THR A 492 1.95 3.27 17.66
C THR A 492 2.58 3.83 16.37
N GLY A 493 3.08 2.95 15.50
CA GLY A 493 3.41 3.19 14.11
C GLY A 493 2.15 3.30 13.25
N TRP A 494 1.94 2.38 12.28
CA TRP A 494 0.81 2.51 11.36
C TRP A 494 -0.56 2.38 12.03
N THR A 495 -0.67 1.73 13.19
CA THR A 495 -1.99 1.58 13.85
C THR A 495 -2.49 2.91 14.40
N ALA A 496 -1.60 3.90 14.57
CA ALA A 496 -1.96 5.28 14.87
C ALA A 496 -2.77 5.97 13.76
N LEU A 497 -2.88 5.39 12.55
CA LEU A 497 -3.80 5.84 11.51
C LEU A 497 -5.25 5.94 12.00
N VAL A 498 -5.64 5.17 13.04
CA VAL A 498 -6.95 5.29 13.68
C VAL A 498 -7.26 6.72 14.14
N ALA A 499 -6.26 7.48 14.58
CA ALA A 499 -6.44 8.88 14.98
C ALA A 499 -6.96 9.74 13.82
N LYS A 500 -6.47 9.49 12.60
CA LYS A 500 -6.94 10.20 11.41
C LYS A 500 -8.37 9.82 11.04
N LEU A 501 -8.70 8.52 11.14
CA LEU A 501 -10.05 8.02 10.88
C LEU A 501 -11.07 8.60 11.89
N MET A 502 -10.71 8.64 13.18
CA MET A 502 -11.53 9.26 14.22
C MET A 502 -11.71 10.77 14.00
N GLN A 503 -10.65 11.50 13.60
CA GLN A 503 -10.75 12.92 13.28
C GLN A 503 -11.71 13.17 12.11
N GLN A 504 -11.65 12.34 11.06
CA GLN A 504 -12.55 12.45 9.89
C GLN A 504 -14.01 12.18 10.26
N ALA A 505 -14.27 11.20 11.13
CA ALA A 505 -15.61 10.88 11.59
C ALA A 505 -16.16 11.94 12.58
N GLY A 506 -15.32 12.43 13.49
CA GLY A 506 -15.70 13.42 14.50
C GLY A 506 -15.90 14.84 13.96
N GLY A 507 -15.30 15.17 12.81
CA GLY A 507 -15.55 16.42 12.10
C GLY A 507 -16.90 16.49 11.36
N GLN A 508 -17.71 15.42 11.41
CA GLN A 508 -19.09 15.39 10.91
C GLN A 508 -20.13 15.57 12.03
N GLY A 509 -19.72 15.96 13.24
CA GLY A 509 -20.58 16.23 14.39
C GLY A 509 -20.93 17.70 14.56
#